data_AF-A0A936W502-F1
#
_entry.id   AF-A0A936W502-F1
#
_cell.length_a   1.000
_cell.length_b   1.000
_cell.length_c   1.000
_cell.angle_alpha   90.00
_cell.angle_beta   90.00
_cell.angle_gamma   90.00
#
_symmetry.space_group_name_H-M   'P 1'
#
loop_
_entity.id
_entity.type
_entity.pdbx_description
1 polymer ?
#
loop_
_entity_poly.entity_id
_entity_poly.type
_entity_poly.pdbx_seq_one_letter_code
_entity_poly.pdbx_strand_id
1 'polypeptide(L)'
;MDIDTALGESFGNNPQITRDQAALNWMVTPNFRAGNPMDISNTTKDEVRYQQRGYAKYIEMAALFGWELIDSFYKQENLDFINQVPADSLDEVDSRILRFSRIAGADLRPLIHFWGVHPADSATLRMLISADNLEPSKLICDRLTHYQSIIPLDNAEFTQHANAFFGGSVPAGGDPDYGSGWYNVWLPLYDETHGTQALQAMQDIIDLYFPEGCPTIEPIPVVTVESPTICAGDSVTLMVSGASTYRWSNGATGSSITVSPTTTTTYTVTGKTAGYVSDTVFVIVTVQPLPDLIVNSPSICEGQSATLIASGADTYAWSNGAIGDSIEVSPKSDTSYTVTGTSLGCSATTETMVSVYDLPVLDLGSDIDLLPGQDTILNAAGADLSYLWSTGEVTAAILINAAGTYIVTVTNSAGCTATDTVVVTIITSVADMGETYTIKASPNPAHDFIDILCIGASMSAVQIIDSPGKVRMSEKVLAYDGTSHRMSLTSLSPGIYFIRITIAAGYVKIIPFIKQ
;
A
#
# COMPACT_ATOMS: atom_id res chain seq x y z
N MET A 1 21.04 -49.73 -2.46
CA MET A 1 21.12 -50.82 -1.48
C MET A 1 21.05 -50.17 -0.12
N ASP A 2 20.14 -50.57 0.76
CA ASP A 2 20.13 -50.07 2.13
C ASP A 2 21.36 -50.61 2.89
N ILE A 3 21.67 -49.97 4.02
CA ILE A 3 22.95 -50.18 4.69
C ILE A 3 23.06 -51.57 5.35
N ASP A 4 21.93 -52.14 5.76
CA ASP A 4 21.89 -53.49 6.36
C ASP A 4 22.05 -54.56 5.27
N THR A 5 21.47 -54.35 4.08
CA THR A 5 21.73 -55.22 2.91
C THR A 5 23.21 -55.20 2.51
N ALA A 6 23.87 -54.02 2.51
CA ALA A 6 25.30 -53.91 2.18
C ALA A 6 26.20 -54.62 3.21
N LEU A 7 25.84 -54.54 4.49
CA LEU A 7 26.52 -55.30 5.54
C LEU A 7 26.35 -56.81 5.31
N GLY A 8 25.14 -57.29 5.03
CA GLY A 8 24.86 -58.71 4.79
C GLY A 8 25.58 -59.29 3.57
N GLU A 9 25.70 -58.53 2.47
CA GLU A 9 26.44 -58.95 1.27
C GLU A 9 27.95 -59.12 1.54
N SER A 10 28.49 -58.39 2.51
CA SER A 10 29.91 -58.48 2.90
C SER A 10 30.31 -59.83 3.50
N PHE A 11 29.34 -60.70 3.82
CA PHE A 11 29.55 -62.05 4.37
C PHE A 11 29.04 -63.18 3.46
N GLY A 12 28.95 -62.95 2.15
CA GLY A 12 28.66 -63.99 1.16
C GLY A 12 27.17 -64.17 0.85
N ASN A 13 26.51 -63.10 0.37
CA ASN A 13 25.08 -63.06 0.04
C ASN A 13 24.18 -63.56 1.19
N ASN A 14 24.46 -63.11 2.41
CA ASN A 14 23.64 -63.41 3.58
C ASN A 14 22.84 -62.17 4.01
N PRO A 15 21.66 -61.90 3.41
CA PRO A 15 20.86 -60.71 3.69
C PRO A 15 20.25 -60.69 5.10
N GLN A 16 20.56 -61.68 5.94
CA GLN A 16 20.07 -61.83 7.31
C GLN A 16 21.08 -61.35 8.36
N ILE A 17 22.09 -60.55 8.01
CA ILE A 17 23.02 -59.93 8.96
C ILE A 17 22.83 -58.41 8.93
N THR A 18 21.91 -57.93 9.76
CA THR A 18 21.68 -56.51 10.05
C THR A 18 22.63 -56.03 11.15
N ARG A 19 22.71 -54.70 11.32
CA ARG A 19 23.49 -54.09 12.41
C ARG A 19 23.00 -54.51 13.79
N ASP A 20 21.69 -54.65 13.97
CA ASP A 20 21.09 -55.10 15.23
C ASP A 20 21.47 -56.55 15.55
N GLN A 21 21.53 -57.42 14.53
CA GLN A 21 21.98 -58.80 14.72
C GLN A 21 23.49 -58.88 15.00
N ALA A 22 24.31 -58.04 14.35
CA ALA A 22 25.73 -57.94 14.65
C ALA A 22 25.98 -57.43 16.09
N ALA A 23 25.21 -56.44 16.53
CA ALA A 23 25.25 -55.88 17.87
C ALA A 23 24.81 -56.92 18.91
N LEU A 24 23.70 -57.61 18.68
CA LEU A 24 23.23 -58.66 19.58
C LEU A 24 24.27 -59.78 19.68
N ASN A 25 24.78 -60.29 18.55
CA ASN A 25 25.84 -61.29 18.50
C ASN A 25 27.09 -60.87 19.28
N TRP A 26 27.34 -59.57 19.46
CA TRP A 26 28.42 -59.05 20.29
C TRP A 26 28.04 -59.04 21.77
N MET A 27 26.86 -58.50 22.11
CA MET A 27 26.40 -58.33 23.49
C MET A 27 26.23 -59.66 24.24
N VAL A 28 25.88 -60.73 23.52
CA VAL A 28 25.74 -62.07 24.11
C VAL A 28 27.06 -62.81 24.29
N THR A 29 28.22 -62.19 24.00
CA THR A 29 29.52 -62.85 24.21
C THR A 29 30.02 -62.74 25.65
N PRO A 30 30.82 -63.71 26.13
CA PRO A 30 31.51 -63.58 27.42
C PRO A 30 32.39 -62.34 27.52
N ASN A 31 33.02 -61.92 26.43
CA ASN A 31 33.93 -60.78 26.42
C ASN A 31 33.17 -59.47 26.67
N PHE A 32 32.06 -59.24 25.96
CA PHE A 32 31.24 -58.06 26.20
C PHE A 32 30.70 -58.03 27.62
N ARG A 33 30.13 -59.14 28.11
CA ARG A 33 29.61 -59.26 29.47
C ARG A 33 30.67 -59.03 30.55
N ALA A 34 31.93 -59.33 30.25
CA ALA A 34 33.05 -59.09 31.15
C ALA A 34 33.65 -57.68 31.00
N GLY A 35 33.12 -56.83 30.11
CA GLY A 35 33.67 -55.51 29.81
C GLY A 35 35.06 -55.54 29.18
N ASN A 36 35.42 -56.66 28.54
CA ASN A 36 36.74 -56.81 27.92
C ASN A 36 36.73 -56.20 26.52
N PRO A 37 37.83 -55.50 26.13
CA PRO A 37 37.99 -55.06 24.75
C PRO A 37 38.06 -56.26 23.82
N MET A 38 37.80 -55.99 22.55
CA MET A 38 37.96 -56.98 21.49
C MET A 38 39.45 -57.25 21.27
N ASP A 39 39.90 -58.44 21.67
CA ASP A 39 41.27 -58.89 21.42
C ASP A 39 41.38 -59.54 20.03
N ILE A 40 42.07 -58.86 19.12
CA ILE A 40 42.42 -59.36 17.78
C ILE A 40 43.90 -59.76 17.66
N SER A 41 44.64 -59.74 18.77
CA SER A 41 46.11 -59.74 18.75
C SER A 41 46.76 -61.10 18.50
N ASN A 42 46.02 -62.21 18.56
CA ASN A 42 46.68 -63.51 18.75
C ASN A 42 46.39 -64.63 17.75
N THR A 43 45.51 -64.48 16.75
CA THR A 43 45.47 -65.41 15.59
C THR A 43 44.72 -64.79 14.41
N THR A 44 45.03 -65.23 13.18
CA THR A 44 44.14 -64.99 12.01
C THR A 44 42.72 -65.49 12.25
N LYS A 45 42.54 -66.46 13.16
CA LYS A 45 41.24 -66.97 13.57
C LYS A 45 40.45 -65.95 14.41
N ASP A 46 41.10 -65.10 15.20
CA ASP A 46 40.43 -64.08 16.01
C ASP A 46 40.01 -62.86 15.17
N GLU A 47 40.85 -62.39 14.24
CA GLU A 47 40.46 -61.33 13.28
C GLU A 47 39.19 -61.69 12.51
N VAL A 48 39.14 -62.95 12.09
CA VAL A 48 38.06 -63.66 11.41
C VAL A 48 36.78 -63.74 12.28
N ARG A 49 36.89 -64.13 13.55
CA ARG A 49 35.78 -64.21 14.53
C ARG A 49 35.01 -62.90 14.72
N TYR A 50 35.71 -61.78 14.56
CA TYR A 50 35.18 -60.46 14.87
C TYR A 50 34.80 -59.65 13.63
N GLN A 51 34.92 -60.19 12.41
CA GLN A 51 34.71 -59.43 11.16
C GLN A 51 33.33 -58.77 11.07
N GLN A 52 32.26 -59.48 11.41
CA GLN A 52 30.91 -58.91 11.42
C GLN A 52 30.74 -57.73 12.38
N ARG A 53 31.48 -57.73 13.49
CA ARG A 53 31.47 -56.65 14.49
C ARG A 53 32.37 -55.50 14.07
N GLY A 54 33.55 -55.82 13.52
CA GLY A 54 34.50 -54.84 12.98
C GLY A 54 33.93 -54.04 11.81
N TYR A 55 33.25 -54.70 10.86
CA TYR A 55 32.55 -54.02 9.78
C TYR A 55 31.31 -53.27 10.28
N ALA A 56 30.50 -53.88 11.18
CA ALA A 56 29.32 -53.21 11.74
C ALA A 56 29.66 -51.87 12.42
N LYS A 57 30.83 -51.72 13.04
CA LYS A 57 31.30 -50.44 13.57
C LYS A 57 31.32 -49.33 12.52
N TYR A 58 31.94 -49.57 11.36
CA TYR A 58 32.04 -48.57 10.30
C TYR A 58 30.69 -48.34 9.60
N ILE A 59 29.90 -49.40 9.44
CA ILE A 59 28.54 -49.31 8.91
C ILE A 59 27.65 -48.49 9.86
N GLU A 60 27.79 -48.64 11.18
CA GLU A 60 27.02 -47.87 12.16
C GLU A 60 27.42 -46.39 12.13
N MET A 61 28.72 -46.08 12.02
CA MET A 61 29.18 -44.70 11.80
C MET A 61 28.60 -44.11 10.52
N ALA A 62 28.64 -44.85 9.41
CA ALA A 62 28.08 -44.39 8.14
C ALA A 62 26.57 -44.21 8.18
N ALA A 63 25.85 -45.04 8.93
CA ALA A 63 24.41 -44.91 9.10
C ALA A 63 24.01 -43.68 9.93
N LEU A 64 24.76 -43.39 10.99
CA LEU A 64 24.44 -42.30 11.91
C LEU A 64 24.93 -40.94 11.38
N PHE A 65 26.05 -40.92 10.66
CA PHE A 65 26.76 -39.68 10.28
C PHE A 65 27.06 -39.54 8.78
N GLY A 66 26.68 -40.52 7.96
CA GLY A 66 26.90 -40.52 6.51
C GLY A 66 28.21 -41.21 6.07
N TRP A 67 28.25 -41.68 4.83
CA TRP A 67 29.43 -42.32 4.24
C TRP A 67 30.60 -41.34 4.06
N GLU A 68 30.32 -40.04 3.96
CA GLU A 68 31.33 -38.98 3.89
C GLU A 68 32.25 -38.99 5.11
N LEU A 69 31.76 -39.40 6.29
CA LEU A 69 32.58 -39.54 7.48
C LEU A 69 33.71 -40.55 7.27
N ILE A 70 33.38 -41.74 6.75
CA ILE A 70 34.35 -42.82 6.52
C ILE A 70 35.35 -42.42 5.44
N ASP A 71 34.86 -41.87 4.33
CA ASP A 71 35.69 -41.39 3.22
C ASP A 71 36.66 -40.27 3.66
N SER A 72 36.15 -39.29 4.43
CA SER A 72 36.95 -38.18 4.95
C SER A 72 38.03 -38.66 5.91
N PHE A 73 37.72 -39.66 6.75
CA PHE A 73 38.69 -40.24 7.67
C PHE A 73 39.86 -40.87 6.91
N TYR A 74 39.60 -41.76 5.95
CA TYR A 74 40.69 -42.43 5.22
C TYR A 74 41.49 -41.47 4.34
N LYS A 75 40.84 -40.44 3.79
CA LYS A 75 41.56 -39.35 3.10
C LYS A 75 42.51 -38.63 4.05
N GLN A 76 42.05 -38.31 5.24
CA GLN A 76 42.88 -37.64 6.24
C GLN A 76 44.02 -38.54 6.73
N GLU A 77 43.77 -39.81 7.02
CA GLU A 77 44.82 -40.80 7.37
C GLU A 77 45.90 -40.87 6.29
N ASN A 78 45.51 -40.93 5.02
CA ASN A 78 46.46 -40.98 3.91
C ASN A 78 47.27 -39.68 3.79
N LEU A 79 46.63 -38.52 4.01
CA LEU A 79 47.33 -37.24 4.02
C LEU A 79 48.30 -37.14 5.20
N ASP A 80 47.90 -37.57 6.39
CA ASP A 80 48.74 -37.53 7.59
C ASP A 80 49.95 -38.46 7.44
N PHE A 81 49.75 -39.64 6.84
CA PHE A 81 50.83 -40.55 6.47
C PHE A 81 51.80 -39.94 5.45
N ILE A 82 51.28 -39.35 4.37
CA ILE A 82 52.11 -38.69 3.34
C ILE A 82 52.91 -37.53 3.93
N ASN A 83 52.29 -36.75 4.82
CA ASN A 83 52.85 -35.53 5.37
C ASN A 83 53.67 -35.75 6.65
N GLN A 84 53.76 -36.98 7.16
CA GLN A 84 54.45 -37.31 8.41
C GLN A 84 54.01 -36.41 9.57
N VAL A 85 52.69 -36.16 9.65
CA VAL A 85 52.13 -35.29 10.69
C VAL A 85 52.52 -35.85 12.07
N PRO A 86 53.08 -35.03 12.98
CA PRO A 86 53.45 -35.51 14.31
C PRO A 86 52.24 -36.13 15.00
N ALA A 87 52.45 -37.24 15.73
CA ALA A 87 51.41 -37.84 16.53
C ALA A 87 50.85 -36.80 17.51
N ASP A 88 49.53 -36.76 17.67
CA ASP A 88 48.77 -35.90 18.58
C ASP A 88 48.98 -36.27 20.06
N SER A 89 50.17 -36.80 20.39
CA SER A 89 50.59 -37.34 21.68
C SER A 89 49.72 -38.48 22.24
N LEU A 90 48.77 -38.97 21.43
CA LEU A 90 47.92 -40.11 21.74
C LEU A 90 48.53 -41.41 21.21
N ASP A 91 48.06 -42.53 21.78
CA ASP A 91 48.20 -43.84 21.16
C ASP A 91 47.45 -43.89 19.81
N GLU A 92 47.82 -44.83 18.94
CA GLU A 92 47.23 -44.99 17.61
C GLU A 92 45.70 -45.21 17.66
N VAL A 93 45.18 -45.96 18.64
CA VAL A 93 43.73 -46.19 18.79
C VAL A 93 43.02 -44.89 19.17
N ASP A 94 43.52 -44.20 20.18
CA ASP A 94 42.95 -42.93 20.65
C ASP A 94 42.99 -41.84 19.59
N SER A 95 44.11 -41.76 18.87
CA SER A 95 44.35 -40.84 17.76
C SER A 95 43.30 -41.02 16.65
N ARG A 96 42.99 -42.28 16.28
CA ARG A 96 41.94 -42.60 15.30
C ARG A 96 40.55 -42.26 15.82
N ILE A 97 40.26 -42.53 17.10
CA ILE A 97 38.97 -42.16 17.71
C ILE A 97 38.77 -40.64 17.68
N LEU A 98 39.80 -39.86 18.02
CA LEU A 98 39.76 -38.39 17.97
C LEU A 98 39.49 -37.89 16.56
N ARG A 99 40.18 -38.42 15.55
CA ARG A 99 39.97 -38.02 14.14
C ARG A 99 38.56 -38.35 13.65
N PHE A 100 38.07 -39.55 13.93
CA PHE A 100 36.68 -39.90 13.62
C PHE A 100 35.70 -38.93 14.30
N SER A 101 35.93 -38.59 15.58
CA SER A 101 35.07 -37.66 16.33
C SER A 101 35.07 -36.25 15.74
N ARG A 102 36.24 -35.73 15.34
CA ARG A 102 36.37 -34.43 14.67
C ARG A 102 35.58 -34.35 13.37
N ILE A 103 35.67 -35.41 12.56
CA ILE A 103 34.96 -35.48 11.27
C ILE A 103 33.46 -35.62 11.48
N ALA A 104 33.04 -36.42 12.47
CA ALA A 104 31.64 -36.57 12.85
C ALA A 104 31.03 -35.28 13.42
N GLY A 105 31.86 -34.38 13.93
CA GLY A 105 31.42 -33.23 14.72
C GLY A 105 30.81 -33.62 16.07
N ALA A 106 31.11 -34.83 16.57
CA ALA A 106 30.57 -35.36 17.81
C ALA A 106 31.51 -36.38 18.45
N ASP A 107 31.39 -36.59 19.75
CA ASP A 107 32.17 -37.59 20.48
C ASP A 107 31.79 -39.03 20.07
N LEU A 108 32.65 -39.72 19.30
CA LEU A 108 32.42 -41.09 18.83
C LEU A 108 32.92 -42.18 19.79
N ARG A 109 33.59 -41.82 20.89
CA ARG A 109 34.04 -42.80 21.90
C ARG A 109 32.96 -43.77 22.36
N PRO A 110 31.72 -43.36 22.71
CA PRO A 110 30.68 -44.29 23.15
C PRO A 110 30.38 -45.38 22.11
N LEU A 111 30.24 -45.00 20.84
CA LEU A 111 29.94 -45.96 19.77
C LEU A 111 31.12 -46.90 19.50
N ILE A 112 32.35 -46.37 19.51
CA ILE A 112 33.56 -47.15 19.25
C ILE A 112 33.88 -48.11 20.40
N HIS A 113 33.69 -47.66 21.65
CA HIS A 113 33.79 -48.48 22.85
C HIS A 113 32.78 -49.62 22.79
N PHE A 114 31.51 -49.33 22.46
CA PHE A 114 30.50 -50.37 22.29
C PHE A 114 30.97 -51.48 21.36
N TRP A 115 31.58 -51.16 20.23
CA TRP A 115 32.11 -52.17 19.30
C TRP A 115 33.46 -52.80 19.72
N GLY A 116 33.83 -52.70 21.00
CA GLY A 116 34.95 -53.39 21.61
C GLY A 116 36.30 -52.72 21.42
N VAL A 117 36.35 -51.47 20.95
CA VAL A 117 37.60 -50.71 20.82
C VAL A 117 37.65 -49.66 21.93
N HIS A 118 38.42 -49.95 22.97
CA HIS A 118 38.50 -49.08 24.15
C HIS A 118 39.63 -48.07 23.97
N PRO A 119 39.46 -46.82 24.45
CA PRO A 119 40.56 -45.88 24.51
C PRO A 119 41.74 -46.41 25.35
N ALA A 120 42.97 -46.21 24.89
CA ALA A 120 44.17 -46.57 25.62
C ALA A 120 44.44 -45.59 26.79
N ASP A 121 44.28 -44.30 26.54
CA ASP A 121 44.32 -43.20 27.51
C ASP A 121 43.01 -42.37 27.41
N SER A 122 41.97 -42.92 28.02
CA SER A 122 40.63 -42.32 28.06
C SER A 122 40.60 -40.91 28.65
N ALA A 123 41.53 -40.58 29.57
CA ALA A 123 41.58 -39.27 30.23
C ALA A 123 42.11 -38.19 29.28
N THR A 124 43.24 -38.44 28.62
CA THR A 124 43.82 -37.50 27.66
C THR A 124 42.92 -37.33 26.45
N LEU A 125 42.37 -38.43 25.93
CA LEU A 125 41.42 -38.38 24.81
C LEU A 125 40.16 -37.55 25.18
N ARG A 126 39.63 -37.70 26.40
CA ARG A 126 38.50 -36.87 26.88
C ARG A 126 38.81 -35.39 26.85
N MET A 127 39.99 -34.99 27.32
CA MET A 127 40.39 -33.59 27.31
C MET A 127 40.45 -33.01 25.89
N LEU A 128 40.97 -33.77 24.92
CA LEU A 128 41.06 -33.32 23.53
C LEU A 128 39.69 -33.23 22.85
N ILE A 129 38.81 -34.20 23.08
CA ILE A 129 37.40 -34.14 22.62
C ILE A 129 36.71 -32.87 23.13
N SER A 130 36.84 -32.58 24.43
CA SER A 130 36.28 -31.36 25.02
C SER A 130 36.92 -30.08 24.48
N ALA A 131 38.24 -30.07 24.24
CA ALA A 131 38.93 -28.93 23.67
C ALA A 131 38.47 -28.60 22.24
N ASP A 132 38.05 -29.61 21.48
CA ASP A 132 37.48 -29.46 20.13
C ASP A 132 35.98 -29.10 20.14
N ASN A 133 35.36 -28.90 21.32
CA ASN A 133 33.92 -28.66 21.51
C ASN A 133 33.04 -29.75 20.88
N LEU A 134 33.52 -31.00 20.92
CA LEU A 134 32.78 -32.15 20.41
C LEU A 134 31.90 -32.70 21.54
N GLU A 135 30.59 -32.50 21.41
CA GLU A 135 29.62 -32.87 22.44
C GLU A 135 29.16 -34.34 22.30
N PRO A 136 28.64 -34.96 23.39
CA PRO A 136 27.99 -36.26 23.31
C PRO A 136 26.83 -36.25 22.30
N SER A 137 26.76 -37.28 21.44
CA SER A 137 25.75 -37.36 20.39
C SER A 137 24.46 -38.02 20.87
N LYS A 138 23.30 -37.35 20.70
CA LYS A 138 21.99 -37.99 20.88
C LYS A 138 21.81 -39.23 19.99
N LEU A 139 22.20 -39.16 18.72
CA LEU A 139 22.09 -40.29 17.78
C LEU A 139 22.77 -41.56 18.30
N ILE A 140 23.98 -41.43 18.83
CA ILE A 140 24.71 -42.54 19.45
C ILE A 140 23.99 -43.01 20.71
N CYS A 141 23.56 -42.09 21.59
CA CYS A 141 22.88 -42.48 22.83
C CYS A 141 21.57 -43.24 22.56
N ASP A 142 20.75 -42.75 21.62
CA ASP A 142 19.52 -43.43 21.17
C ASP A 142 19.85 -44.81 20.61
N ARG A 143 20.92 -44.91 19.82
CA ARG A 143 21.33 -46.19 19.24
C ARG A 143 21.80 -47.18 20.30
N LEU A 144 22.60 -46.74 21.27
CA LEU A 144 23.06 -47.56 22.38
C LEU A 144 21.88 -48.00 23.25
N THR A 145 20.92 -47.11 23.53
CA THR A 145 19.68 -47.44 24.25
C THR A 145 18.85 -48.47 23.48
N HIS A 146 18.76 -48.35 22.14
CA HIS A 146 18.12 -49.36 21.30
C HIS A 146 18.82 -50.71 21.40
N TYR A 147 20.15 -50.76 21.31
CA TYR A 147 20.90 -52.01 21.49
C TYR A 147 20.67 -52.63 22.86
N GLN A 148 20.66 -51.83 23.92
CA GLN A 148 20.32 -52.30 25.26
C GLN A 148 18.93 -52.98 25.29
N SER A 149 17.95 -52.44 24.57
CA SER A 149 16.57 -52.93 24.57
C SER A 149 16.35 -54.27 23.84
N ILE A 150 17.30 -54.69 23.01
CA ILE A 150 17.20 -55.94 22.23
C ILE A 150 18.02 -57.09 22.85
N ILE A 151 18.68 -56.88 23.98
CA ILE A 151 19.45 -57.91 24.67
C ILE A 151 18.51 -59.02 25.15
N PRO A 152 18.72 -60.29 24.75
CA PRO A 152 17.92 -61.40 25.28
C PRO A 152 18.25 -61.61 26.76
N LEU A 153 17.24 -61.62 27.60
CA LEU A 153 17.40 -61.76 29.04
C LEU A 153 17.58 -63.21 29.47
N ASP A 154 16.96 -64.15 28.76
CA ASP A 154 16.99 -65.56 29.10
C ASP A 154 17.21 -66.47 27.88
N ASN A 155 17.19 -67.78 28.13
CA ASN A 155 17.39 -68.79 27.10
C ASN A 155 16.29 -68.80 26.02
N ALA A 156 15.05 -68.49 26.39
CA ALA A 156 13.91 -68.54 25.50
C ALA A 156 13.98 -67.39 24.49
N GLU A 157 14.28 -66.18 24.97
CA GLU A 157 14.52 -65.00 24.12
C GLU A 157 15.77 -65.20 23.24
N PHE A 158 16.84 -65.75 23.81
CA PHE A 158 18.05 -66.06 23.05
C PHE A 158 17.79 -67.08 21.94
N THR A 159 16.99 -68.11 22.22
CA THR A 159 16.55 -69.11 21.24
C THR A 159 15.64 -68.51 20.16
N GLN A 160 14.73 -67.61 20.55
CA GLN A 160 13.88 -66.89 19.61
C GLN A 160 14.72 -66.06 18.63
N HIS A 161 15.73 -65.35 19.13
CA HIS A 161 16.64 -64.59 18.30
C HIS A 161 17.44 -65.49 17.36
N ALA A 162 17.99 -66.60 17.87
CA ALA A 162 18.70 -67.58 17.04
C ALA A 162 17.81 -68.13 15.91
N ASN A 163 16.55 -68.45 16.22
CA ASN A 163 15.59 -68.94 15.22
C ASN A 163 15.27 -67.86 14.18
N ALA A 164 15.14 -66.60 14.57
CA ALA A 164 14.95 -65.49 13.64
C ALA A 164 16.17 -65.31 12.72
N PHE A 165 17.38 -65.41 13.28
CA PHE A 165 18.63 -65.25 12.53
C PHE A 165 18.88 -66.39 11.54
N PHE A 166 18.57 -67.64 11.90
CA PHE A 166 18.83 -68.82 11.06
C PHE A 166 17.61 -69.36 10.30
N GLY A 167 16.45 -68.70 10.36
CA GLY A 167 15.25 -69.14 9.65
C GLY A 167 14.58 -70.39 10.23
N GLY A 168 14.64 -70.57 11.56
CA GLY A 168 13.88 -71.58 12.31
C GLY A 168 14.69 -72.76 12.87
N SER A 169 15.93 -72.95 12.44
CA SER A 169 16.83 -73.92 13.06
C SER A 169 18.29 -73.52 12.87
N VAL A 170 19.07 -73.57 13.93
CA VAL A 170 20.52 -73.33 13.88
C VAL A 170 21.19 -74.49 13.12
N PRO A 171 21.86 -74.24 11.98
CA PRO A 171 22.50 -75.31 11.19
C PRO A 171 23.49 -76.14 12.02
N ALA A 172 23.44 -77.47 11.85
CA ALA A 172 24.36 -78.38 12.53
C ALA A 172 25.78 -78.22 11.98
N GLY A 173 26.75 -77.89 12.86
CA GLY A 173 28.15 -77.77 12.48
C GLY A 173 28.42 -76.59 11.55
N GLY A 174 28.76 -75.46 12.14
CA GLY A 174 29.39 -74.33 11.48
C GLY A 174 30.67 -73.98 12.23
N ASP A 175 31.58 -73.26 11.59
CA ASP A 175 32.69 -72.65 12.32
C ASP A 175 32.08 -71.76 13.42
N PRO A 176 32.43 -71.95 14.72
CA PRO A 176 31.99 -71.05 15.78
C PRO A 176 32.32 -69.58 15.49
N ASP A 177 33.23 -69.33 14.56
CA ASP A 177 33.74 -68.02 14.24
C ASP A 177 32.94 -67.30 13.14
N TYR A 178 32.16 -68.03 12.34
CA TYR A 178 31.44 -67.49 11.16
C TYR A 178 29.97 -67.91 11.02
N GLY A 179 29.39 -68.58 12.02
CA GLY A 179 28.00 -69.00 11.87
C GLY A 179 27.42 -69.69 13.08
N SER A 180 26.70 -70.78 12.81
CA SER A 180 25.87 -71.48 13.77
C SER A 180 26.62 -72.11 14.94
N GLY A 181 27.94 -72.26 14.86
CA GLY A 181 28.76 -72.91 15.89
C GLY A 181 28.71 -72.20 17.25
N TRP A 182 28.73 -70.86 17.28
CA TRP A 182 28.66 -70.11 18.54
C TRP A 182 27.29 -70.23 19.20
N TYR A 183 26.23 -70.14 18.39
CA TYR A 183 24.86 -70.37 18.84
C TYR A 183 24.67 -71.79 19.37
N ASN A 184 25.21 -72.81 18.69
CA ASN A 184 25.13 -74.20 19.17
C ASN A 184 25.80 -74.40 20.54
N VAL A 185 26.85 -73.63 20.86
CA VAL A 185 27.53 -73.68 22.17
C VAL A 185 26.73 -72.96 23.25
N TRP A 186 26.20 -71.77 22.95
CA TRP A 186 25.55 -70.93 23.96
C TRP A 186 24.06 -71.17 24.12
N LEU A 187 23.37 -71.71 23.11
CA LEU A 187 21.93 -72.00 23.18
C LEU A 187 21.53 -72.88 24.36
N PRO A 188 22.29 -73.90 24.81
CA PRO A 188 21.93 -74.62 26.03
C PRO A 188 22.46 -74.00 27.32
N LEU A 189 23.27 -72.93 27.26
CA LEU A 189 24.02 -72.37 28.40
C LEU A 189 23.60 -70.94 28.78
N TYR A 190 22.99 -70.19 27.86
CA TYR A 190 22.56 -68.82 28.11
C TYR A 190 21.37 -68.78 29.07
N ASP A 191 21.41 -67.92 30.07
CA ASP A 191 20.41 -67.82 31.13
C ASP A 191 20.26 -66.36 31.63
N GLU A 192 19.39 -66.14 32.61
CA GLU A 192 19.11 -64.83 33.23
C GLU A 192 20.37 -64.12 33.74
N THR A 193 21.36 -64.87 34.21
CA THR A 193 22.63 -64.31 34.69
C THR A 193 23.40 -63.70 33.53
N HIS A 194 23.47 -64.40 32.40
CA HIS A 194 24.14 -63.90 31.21
C HIS A 194 23.41 -62.69 30.61
N GLY A 195 22.08 -62.70 30.55
CA GLY A 195 21.28 -61.56 30.08
C GLY A 195 21.50 -60.32 30.95
N THR A 196 21.44 -60.48 32.27
CA THR A 196 21.66 -59.37 33.22
C THR A 196 23.06 -58.79 33.13
N GLN A 197 24.08 -59.64 32.97
CA GLN A 197 25.46 -59.19 32.76
C GLN A 197 25.63 -58.39 31.46
N ALA A 198 24.96 -58.79 30.37
CA ALA A 198 24.99 -58.04 29.12
C ALA A 198 24.29 -56.68 29.27
N LEU A 199 23.15 -56.65 29.96
CA LEU A 199 22.43 -55.42 30.25
C LEU A 199 23.27 -54.44 31.08
N GLN A 200 23.97 -54.96 32.10
CA GLN A 200 24.86 -54.16 32.94
C GLN A 200 26.05 -53.63 32.15
N ALA A 201 26.73 -54.46 31.36
CA ALA A 201 27.85 -54.00 30.53
C ALA A 201 27.43 -52.89 29.56
N MET A 202 26.22 -52.98 29.00
CA MET A 202 25.67 -51.93 28.15
C MET A 202 25.36 -50.65 28.93
N GLN A 203 24.77 -50.78 30.12
CA GLN A 203 24.50 -49.65 31.00
C GLN A 203 25.79 -48.94 31.43
N ASP A 204 26.84 -49.70 31.76
CA ASP A 204 28.14 -49.16 32.16
C ASP A 204 28.75 -48.29 31.05
N ILE A 205 28.60 -48.69 29.78
CA ILE A 205 29.04 -47.88 28.63
C ILE A 205 28.20 -46.61 28.52
N ILE A 206 26.88 -46.70 28.64
CA ILE A 206 25.99 -45.54 28.59
C ILE A 206 26.34 -44.55 29.71
N ASP A 207 26.44 -45.01 30.95
CA ASP A 207 26.75 -44.17 32.12
C ASP A 207 28.14 -43.53 32.02
N LEU A 208 29.11 -44.22 31.42
CA LEU A 208 30.46 -43.72 31.23
C LEU A 208 30.52 -42.49 30.30
N TYR A 209 29.69 -42.46 29.26
CA TYR A 209 29.72 -41.42 28.22
C TYR A 209 28.54 -40.45 28.25
N PHE A 210 27.46 -40.83 28.92
CA PHE A 210 26.23 -40.04 29.07
C PHE A 210 25.80 -40.00 30.55
N PRO A 211 26.65 -39.49 31.46
CA PRO A 211 26.38 -39.50 32.90
C PRO A 211 25.17 -38.64 33.31
N GLU A 212 24.76 -37.70 32.46
CA GLU A 212 23.57 -36.85 32.65
C GLU A 212 22.33 -37.40 31.89
N GLY A 213 22.45 -38.60 31.31
CA GLY A 213 21.47 -39.18 30.40
C GLY A 213 21.69 -38.76 28.94
N CYS A 214 20.87 -39.31 28.03
CA CYS A 214 20.98 -38.99 26.62
C CYS A 214 20.74 -37.49 26.36
N PRO A 215 21.57 -36.84 25.53
CA PRO A 215 21.37 -35.44 25.16
C PRO A 215 19.98 -35.24 24.57
N THR A 216 19.28 -34.20 25.01
CA THR A 216 18.09 -33.74 24.32
C THR A 216 18.53 -32.88 23.13
N ILE A 217 17.91 -33.06 21.95
CA ILE A 217 18.11 -32.06 20.88
C ILE A 217 17.41 -30.80 21.40
N GLU A 218 18.17 -29.77 21.74
CA GLU A 218 17.57 -28.46 21.93
C GLU A 218 16.90 -28.06 20.61
N PRO A 219 15.60 -27.70 20.63
CA PRO A 219 14.88 -27.40 19.41
C PRO A 219 15.54 -26.20 18.73
N ILE A 220 15.81 -26.34 17.43
CA ILE A 220 16.19 -25.22 16.56
C ILE A 220 15.16 -24.10 16.78
N PRO A 221 15.58 -22.85 17.07
CA PRO A 221 14.64 -21.79 17.34
C PRO A 221 13.74 -21.54 16.12
N VAL A 222 12.42 -21.53 16.33
CA VAL A 222 11.43 -21.24 15.28
C VAL A 222 11.22 -19.73 15.22
N VAL A 223 11.82 -19.10 14.22
CA VAL A 223 11.74 -17.65 14.03
C VAL A 223 10.48 -17.27 13.26
N THR A 224 9.80 -16.20 13.70
CA THR A 224 8.60 -15.67 13.04
C THR A 224 8.72 -14.15 12.85
N VAL A 225 8.29 -13.67 11.68
CA VAL A 225 8.23 -12.25 11.29
C VAL A 225 7.12 -12.06 10.26
N GLU A 226 6.37 -10.97 10.36
CA GLU A 226 5.30 -10.66 9.42
C GLU A 226 5.81 -9.91 8.18
N SER A 227 5.14 -10.12 7.04
CA SER A 227 5.43 -9.43 5.77
C SER A 227 4.43 -8.28 5.55
N PRO A 228 4.84 -7.01 5.74
CA PRO A 228 3.95 -5.87 5.61
C PRO A 228 3.87 -5.35 4.16
N THR A 229 2.81 -4.59 3.89
CA THR A 229 2.67 -3.74 2.70
C THR A 229 2.72 -2.28 3.13
N ILE A 230 3.51 -1.45 2.43
CA ILE A 230 3.67 -0.01 2.67
C ILE A 230 3.50 0.80 1.38
N CYS A 231 3.32 2.12 1.49
CA CYS A 231 3.34 3.02 0.35
C CYS A 231 4.77 3.47 0.00
N ALA A 232 5.00 3.84 -1.26
CA ALA A 232 6.28 4.38 -1.69
C ALA A 232 6.66 5.63 -0.87
N GLY A 233 7.83 5.60 -0.26
CA GLY A 233 8.33 6.66 0.63
C GLY A 233 8.13 6.40 2.12
N ASP A 234 7.28 5.43 2.48
CA ASP A 234 7.03 5.07 3.88
C ASP A 234 8.15 4.22 4.48
N SER A 235 8.11 4.07 5.80
CA SER A 235 8.96 3.16 6.56
C SER A 235 8.11 2.17 7.35
N VAL A 236 8.65 0.98 7.61
CA VAL A 236 8.02 -0.03 8.48
C VAL A 236 9.03 -0.60 9.45
N THR A 237 8.54 -0.90 10.66
CA THR A 237 9.32 -1.63 11.67
C THR A 237 8.97 -3.11 11.60
N LEU A 238 9.94 -3.93 11.20
CA LEU A 238 9.82 -5.38 11.21
C LEU A 238 10.16 -5.88 12.62
N MET A 239 9.27 -6.68 13.21
CA MET A 239 9.46 -7.30 14.52
C MET A 239 9.60 -8.80 14.36
N VAL A 240 10.65 -9.36 14.94
CA VAL A 240 10.96 -10.80 14.87
C VAL A 240 10.90 -11.43 16.26
N SER A 241 10.39 -12.65 16.34
CA SER A 241 10.27 -13.40 17.61
C SER A 241 10.75 -14.85 17.46
N GLY A 242 10.89 -15.58 18.58
CA GLY A 242 11.24 -17.02 18.58
C GLY A 242 12.71 -17.40 18.80
N ALA A 243 13.59 -16.44 19.14
CA ALA A 243 15.00 -16.70 19.45
C ALA A 243 15.58 -15.68 20.47
N SER A 244 16.78 -15.94 20.99
CA SER A 244 17.44 -15.04 21.96
C SER A 244 18.18 -13.87 21.31
N THR A 245 18.76 -14.10 20.12
CA THR A 245 19.46 -13.07 19.34
C THR A 245 19.11 -13.21 17.86
N TYR A 246 19.25 -12.13 17.09
CA TYR A 246 18.83 -12.08 15.68
C TYR A 246 19.85 -11.36 14.82
N ARG A 247 19.96 -11.80 13.56
CA ARG A 247 20.79 -11.17 12.51
C ARG A 247 19.99 -11.02 11.23
N TRP A 248 19.95 -9.81 10.70
CA TRP A 248 19.21 -9.44 9.49
C TRP A 248 20.12 -9.36 8.26
N SER A 249 19.54 -9.52 7.07
CA SER A 249 20.26 -9.45 5.78
C SER A 249 20.93 -8.10 5.51
N ASN A 250 20.42 -7.02 6.10
CA ASN A 250 21.01 -5.68 6.01
C ASN A 250 22.18 -5.46 7.00
N GLY A 251 22.59 -6.50 7.73
CA GLY A 251 23.67 -6.46 8.72
C GLY A 251 23.25 -6.00 10.11
N ALA A 252 22.00 -5.57 10.30
CA ALA A 252 21.50 -5.18 11.60
C ALA A 252 21.30 -6.41 12.52
N THR A 253 21.24 -6.15 13.82
CA THR A 253 21.01 -7.15 14.87
C THR A 253 19.91 -6.67 15.81
N GLY A 254 19.17 -7.60 16.42
CA GLY A 254 18.12 -7.30 17.38
C GLY A 254 16.72 -7.75 16.92
N SER A 255 15.77 -7.71 17.85
CA SER A 255 14.41 -8.21 17.64
C SER A 255 13.53 -7.30 16.77
N SER A 256 14.04 -6.15 16.33
CA SER A 256 13.36 -5.30 15.37
C SER A 256 14.35 -4.49 14.53
N ILE A 257 13.91 -4.15 13.32
CA ILE A 257 14.59 -3.20 12.43
C ILE A 257 13.55 -2.27 11.77
N THR A 258 13.93 -1.01 11.52
CA THR A 258 13.13 -0.09 10.70
C THR A 258 13.74 0.02 9.32
N VAL A 259 12.93 -0.18 8.28
CA VAL A 259 13.36 -0.17 6.88
C VAL A 259 12.45 0.73 6.05
N SER A 260 13.03 1.34 5.01
CA SER A 260 12.35 2.26 4.07
C SER A 260 12.68 1.89 2.62
N PRO A 261 12.33 0.68 2.15
CA PRO A 261 12.64 0.26 0.79
C PRO A 261 11.88 1.11 -0.24
N THR A 262 12.52 1.47 -1.35
CA THR A 262 11.90 2.24 -2.44
C THR A 262 11.13 1.36 -3.43
N THR A 263 11.40 0.06 -3.43
CA THR A 263 10.75 -0.97 -4.24
C THR A 263 10.51 -2.20 -3.39
N THR A 264 9.57 -3.08 -3.76
CA THR A 264 9.35 -4.36 -3.05
C THR A 264 10.67 -5.09 -2.83
N THR A 265 10.99 -5.33 -1.56
CA THR A 265 12.32 -5.82 -1.13
C THR A 265 12.15 -6.98 -0.17
N THR A 266 12.94 -8.03 -0.38
CA THR A 266 13.02 -9.18 0.52
C THR A 266 14.16 -9.00 1.50
N TYR A 267 13.86 -9.09 2.79
CA TYR A 267 14.87 -9.22 3.84
C TYR A 267 14.91 -10.66 4.33
N THR A 268 16.02 -11.04 4.94
CA THR A 268 16.14 -12.32 5.64
C THR A 268 16.57 -12.11 7.08
N VAL A 269 16.16 -13.02 7.95
CA VAL A 269 16.54 -13.03 9.36
C VAL A 269 16.84 -14.46 9.82
N THR A 270 17.90 -14.60 10.62
CA THR A 270 18.19 -15.80 11.40
C THR A 270 18.17 -15.48 12.88
N GLY A 271 17.72 -16.44 13.69
CA GLY A 271 17.72 -16.37 15.14
C GLY A 271 18.71 -17.34 15.76
N LYS A 272 19.24 -17.03 16.94
CA LYS A 272 20.11 -17.93 17.70
C LYS A 272 19.66 -18.04 19.15
N THR A 273 19.54 -19.27 19.65
CA THR A 273 19.24 -19.62 21.05
C THR A 273 20.21 -20.70 21.49
N ALA A 274 20.86 -20.50 22.64
CA ALA A 274 21.77 -21.49 23.25
C ALA A 274 22.83 -22.09 22.30
N GLY A 275 23.30 -21.32 21.32
CA GLY A 275 24.29 -21.80 20.35
C GLY A 275 23.70 -22.23 18.99
N TYR A 276 22.43 -22.63 18.95
CA TYR A 276 21.74 -23.14 17.78
C TYR A 276 21.14 -22.02 16.93
N VAL A 277 21.32 -22.12 15.61
CA VAL A 277 20.85 -21.12 14.64
C VAL A 277 19.59 -21.64 13.95
N SER A 278 18.57 -20.79 13.81
CA SER A 278 17.35 -21.10 13.08
C SER A 278 17.60 -21.29 11.59
N ASP A 279 16.63 -21.89 10.91
CA ASP A 279 16.50 -21.70 9.47
C ASP A 279 16.38 -20.21 9.11
N THR A 280 16.75 -19.89 7.87
CA THR A 280 16.62 -18.52 7.35
C THR A 280 15.16 -18.23 7.04
N VAL A 281 14.61 -17.19 7.66
CA VAL A 281 13.24 -16.73 7.42
C VAL A 281 13.26 -15.56 6.43
N PHE A 282 12.36 -15.60 5.45
CA PHE A 282 12.19 -14.55 4.45
C PHE A 282 11.02 -13.65 4.84
N VAL A 283 11.23 -12.35 4.76
CA VAL A 283 10.18 -11.34 4.94
C VAL A 283 10.15 -10.42 3.73
N ILE A 284 8.98 -10.27 3.14
CA ILE A 284 8.80 -9.46 1.94
C ILE A 284 8.10 -8.17 2.35
N VAL A 285 8.78 -7.04 2.18
CA VAL A 285 8.15 -5.72 2.34
C VAL A 285 7.66 -5.30 0.96
N THR A 286 6.34 -5.33 0.77
CA THR A 286 5.70 -4.96 -0.50
C THR A 286 5.50 -3.45 -0.55
N VAL A 287 6.02 -2.78 -1.57
CA VAL A 287 5.91 -1.33 -1.75
C VAL A 287 4.90 -1.03 -2.84
N GLN A 288 3.78 -0.38 -2.48
CA GLN A 288 2.77 0.06 -3.43
C GLN A 288 3.11 1.44 -3.98
N PRO A 289 2.96 1.68 -5.30
CA PRO A 289 3.17 3.00 -5.88
C PRO A 289 2.11 3.99 -5.37
N LEU A 290 2.49 5.26 -5.28
CA LEU A 290 1.52 6.33 -5.07
C LEU A 290 0.70 6.54 -6.36
N PRO A 291 -0.58 6.92 -6.26
CA PRO A 291 -1.39 7.26 -7.43
C PRO A 291 -0.86 8.52 -8.14
N ASP A 292 -0.87 8.52 -9.47
CA ASP A 292 -0.46 9.65 -10.31
C ASP A 292 -1.68 10.51 -10.68
N LEU A 293 -1.94 11.54 -9.87
CA LEU A 293 -3.18 12.31 -9.97
C LEU A 293 -3.12 13.43 -11.00
N ILE A 294 -4.11 13.46 -11.88
CA ILE A 294 -4.31 14.53 -12.86
C ILE A 294 -5.68 15.16 -12.64
N VAL A 295 -5.73 16.49 -12.64
CA VAL A 295 -6.96 17.29 -12.48
C VAL A 295 -6.96 18.47 -13.45
N ASN A 296 -8.11 18.83 -14.02
CA ASN A 296 -8.24 20.00 -14.90
C ASN A 296 -8.27 21.33 -14.11
N SER A 297 -7.89 22.43 -14.77
CA SER A 297 -7.90 23.79 -14.21
C SER A 297 -8.75 24.71 -15.08
N PRO A 298 -10.09 24.73 -14.89
CA PRO A 298 -10.99 25.52 -15.71
C PRO A 298 -10.97 27.01 -15.34
N SER A 299 -11.39 27.84 -16.29
CA SER A 299 -11.67 29.26 -16.12
C SER A 299 -13.15 29.51 -16.35
N ILE A 300 -13.78 30.33 -15.50
CA ILE A 300 -15.21 30.65 -15.55
C ILE A 300 -15.44 32.15 -15.40
N CYS A 301 -16.62 32.62 -15.82
CA CYS A 301 -17.07 33.97 -15.52
C CYS A 301 -17.77 34.02 -14.17
N GLU A 302 -17.81 35.20 -13.55
CA GLU A 302 -18.54 35.43 -12.32
C GLU A 302 -19.99 34.90 -12.41
N GLY A 303 -20.41 34.13 -11.41
CA GLY A 303 -21.75 33.53 -11.34
C GLY A 303 -21.91 32.21 -12.09
N GLN A 304 -20.90 31.73 -12.82
CA GLN A 304 -20.92 30.42 -13.48
C GLN A 304 -20.43 29.28 -12.57
N SER A 305 -20.62 28.04 -13.01
CA SER A 305 -20.05 26.84 -12.38
C SER A 305 -18.96 26.22 -13.27
N ALA A 306 -18.03 25.53 -12.62
CA ALA A 306 -17.00 24.72 -13.26
C ALA A 306 -17.12 23.27 -12.81
N THR A 307 -16.85 22.33 -13.72
CA THR A 307 -16.66 20.92 -13.37
C THR A 307 -15.18 20.61 -13.24
N LEU A 308 -14.77 20.14 -12.06
CA LEU A 308 -13.45 19.60 -11.80
C LEU A 308 -13.51 18.07 -11.94
N ILE A 309 -12.62 17.51 -12.73
CA ILE A 309 -12.50 16.09 -13.03
C ILE A 309 -11.08 15.65 -12.66
N ALA A 310 -10.98 14.69 -11.76
CA ALA A 310 -9.73 14.05 -11.35
C ALA A 310 -9.62 12.64 -11.93
N SER A 311 -8.39 12.19 -12.19
CA SER A 311 -8.08 10.84 -12.64
C SER A 311 -6.77 10.35 -11.99
N GLY A 312 -6.49 9.05 -12.08
CA GLY A 312 -5.24 8.45 -11.58
C GLY A 312 -5.32 7.70 -10.24
N ALA A 313 -6.52 7.57 -9.65
CA ALA A 313 -6.78 6.80 -8.43
C ALA A 313 -8.13 6.05 -8.46
N ASP A 314 -8.37 5.19 -7.47
CA ASP A 314 -9.62 4.42 -7.33
C ASP A 314 -10.71 5.22 -6.58
N THR A 315 -10.31 6.10 -5.66
CA THR A 315 -11.23 6.95 -4.88
C THR A 315 -10.65 8.35 -4.73
N TYR A 316 -11.53 9.34 -4.57
CA TYR A 316 -11.18 10.76 -4.53
C TYR A 316 -11.95 11.49 -3.44
N ALA A 317 -11.25 12.35 -2.70
CA ALA A 317 -11.80 13.26 -1.70
C ALA A 317 -11.26 14.67 -1.91
N TRP A 318 -12.15 15.66 -1.95
CA TRP A 318 -11.83 17.04 -2.27
C TRP A 318 -11.75 17.92 -1.02
N SER A 319 -10.99 19.02 -1.09
CA SER A 319 -10.81 19.97 0.03
C SER A 319 -12.11 20.63 0.51
N ASN A 320 -13.15 20.66 -0.33
CA ASN A 320 -14.49 21.13 0.03
C ASN A 320 -15.37 20.05 0.69
N GLY A 321 -14.84 18.86 0.96
CA GLY A 321 -15.54 17.73 1.56
C GLY A 321 -16.33 16.87 0.58
N ALA A 322 -16.35 17.19 -0.71
CA ALA A 322 -16.97 16.37 -1.73
C ALA A 322 -16.15 15.09 -2.00
N ILE A 323 -16.81 14.07 -2.53
CA ILE A 323 -16.22 12.79 -2.91
C ILE A 323 -16.57 12.45 -4.35
N GLY A 324 -15.73 11.65 -5.01
CA GLY A 324 -15.91 11.25 -6.41
C GLY A 324 -14.88 11.88 -7.34
N ASP A 325 -14.72 11.27 -8.51
CA ASP A 325 -13.79 11.67 -9.56
C ASP A 325 -14.20 12.97 -10.28
N SER A 326 -15.43 13.43 -10.07
CA SER A 326 -15.94 14.69 -10.62
C SER A 326 -16.77 15.46 -9.60
N ILE A 327 -16.56 16.77 -9.53
CA ILE A 327 -17.34 17.70 -8.71
C ILE A 327 -17.70 18.97 -9.49
N GLU A 328 -18.84 19.56 -9.15
CA GLU A 328 -19.24 20.87 -9.65
C GLU A 328 -19.00 21.93 -8.57
N VAL A 329 -18.39 23.05 -8.94
CA VAL A 329 -18.03 24.15 -8.04
C VAL A 329 -18.43 25.50 -8.64
N SER A 330 -18.79 26.46 -7.79
CA SER A 330 -19.16 27.83 -8.19
C SER A 330 -18.45 28.86 -7.30
N PRO A 331 -17.12 28.96 -7.37
CA PRO A 331 -16.38 29.95 -6.58
C PRO A 331 -16.71 31.39 -7.04
N LYS A 332 -16.64 32.34 -6.11
CA LYS A 332 -16.89 33.77 -6.39
C LYS A 332 -15.63 34.56 -6.80
N SER A 333 -14.47 33.97 -6.59
CA SER A 333 -13.15 34.51 -6.91
C SER A 333 -12.21 33.34 -7.16
N ASP A 334 -11.01 33.59 -7.70
CA ASP A 334 -9.98 32.56 -7.86
C ASP A 334 -9.86 31.70 -6.60
N THR A 335 -10.06 30.39 -6.75
CA THR A 335 -10.11 29.44 -5.65
C THR A 335 -9.34 28.19 -6.01
N SER A 336 -8.46 27.73 -5.10
CA SER A 336 -7.77 26.46 -5.25
C SER A 336 -8.54 25.32 -4.60
N TYR A 337 -8.49 24.16 -5.25
CA TYR A 337 -9.08 22.91 -4.80
C TYR A 337 -7.98 21.85 -4.74
N THR A 338 -7.88 21.18 -3.60
CA THR A 338 -6.97 20.03 -3.44
C THR A 338 -7.80 18.76 -3.54
N VAL A 339 -7.34 17.80 -4.33
CA VAL A 339 -7.92 16.45 -4.40
C VAL A 339 -6.94 15.45 -3.82
N THR A 340 -7.43 14.62 -2.91
CA THR A 340 -6.72 13.45 -2.38
C THR A 340 -7.25 12.23 -3.12
N GLY A 341 -6.38 11.54 -3.85
CA GLY A 341 -6.71 10.30 -4.53
C GLY A 341 -6.07 9.12 -3.82
N THR A 342 -6.80 8.00 -3.68
CA THR A 342 -6.30 6.77 -3.05
C THR A 342 -6.40 5.59 -4.01
N SER A 343 -5.32 4.84 -4.16
CA SER A 343 -5.27 3.57 -4.90
C SER A 343 -4.38 2.56 -4.16
N LEU A 344 -4.78 1.29 -4.15
CA LEU A 344 -4.07 0.20 -3.44
C LEU A 344 -3.76 0.50 -1.95
N GLY A 345 -4.58 1.32 -1.30
CA GLY A 345 -4.40 1.76 0.08
C GLY A 345 -3.44 2.94 0.29
N CYS A 346 -2.85 3.46 -0.79
CA CYS A 346 -1.92 4.58 -0.79
C CYS A 346 -2.55 5.85 -1.34
N SER A 347 -2.25 6.99 -0.72
CA SER A 347 -2.86 8.28 -1.06
C SER A 347 -1.82 9.27 -1.56
N ALA A 348 -2.20 10.07 -2.57
CA ALA A 348 -1.48 11.25 -2.99
C ALA A 348 -2.43 12.44 -3.06
N THR A 349 -1.89 13.65 -3.13
CA THR A 349 -2.67 14.89 -3.26
C THR A 349 -2.16 15.72 -4.44
N THR A 350 -3.08 16.33 -5.18
CA THR A 350 -2.75 17.33 -6.20
C THR A 350 -3.67 18.54 -6.06
N GLU A 351 -3.23 19.70 -6.53
CA GLU A 351 -3.96 20.97 -6.44
C GLU A 351 -4.31 21.48 -7.84
N THR A 352 -5.48 22.08 -7.95
CA THR A 352 -5.93 22.81 -9.15
C THR A 352 -6.53 24.15 -8.76
N MET A 353 -6.54 25.09 -9.71
CA MET A 353 -7.15 26.41 -9.52
C MET A 353 -8.31 26.59 -10.49
N VAL A 354 -9.44 27.07 -9.98
CA VAL A 354 -10.53 27.61 -10.80
C VAL A 354 -10.36 29.13 -10.84
N SER A 355 -10.11 29.66 -12.03
CA SER A 355 -9.99 31.11 -12.24
C SER A 355 -11.35 31.73 -12.52
N VAL A 356 -11.70 32.82 -11.84
CA VAL A 356 -12.98 33.52 -11.96
C VAL A 356 -12.75 34.91 -12.55
N TYR A 357 -13.30 35.16 -13.73
CA TYR A 357 -13.21 36.43 -14.42
C TYR A 357 -14.47 37.28 -14.21
N ASP A 358 -14.26 38.56 -13.90
CA ASP A 358 -15.34 39.53 -13.75
C ASP A 358 -16.13 39.70 -15.06
N LEU A 359 -17.42 39.99 -14.94
CA LEU A 359 -18.24 40.37 -16.07
C LEU A 359 -17.85 41.78 -16.58
N PRO A 360 -17.94 42.04 -17.89
CA PRO A 360 -17.79 43.40 -18.41
C PRO A 360 -18.79 44.37 -17.76
N VAL A 361 -18.34 45.58 -17.43
CA VAL A 361 -19.24 46.68 -17.04
C VAL A 361 -19.77 47.35 -18.29
N LEU A 362 -21.09 47.38 -18.47
CA LEU A 362 -21.78 47.95 -19.63
C LEU A 362 -23.02 48.73 -19.18
N ASP A 363 -23.16 49.96 -19.67
CA ASP A 363 -24.31 50.84 -19.46
C ASP A 363 -24.44 51.79 -20.66
N LEU A 364 -25.49 51.62 -21.46
CA LEU A 364 -25.85 52.45 -22.62
C LEU A 364 -26.65 53.70 -22.21
N GLY A 365 -27.01 53.83 -20.94
CA GLY A 365 -27.82 54.92 -20.42
C GLY A 365 -29.32 54.70 -20.61
N SER A 366 -30.11 55.77 -20.38
CA SER A 366 -31.56 55.74 -20.53
C SER A 366 -32.01 55.76 -21.99
N ASP A 367 -33.26 55.38 -22.23
CA ASP A 367 -33.92 55.49 -23.54
C ASP A 367 -33.83 56.90 -24.11
N ILE A 368 -33.72 56.99 -25.44
CA ILE A 368 -33.43 58.24 -26.16
C ILE A 368 -34.62 58.63 -27.04
N ASP A 369 -35.11 59.84 -26.86
CA ASP A 369 -36.09 60.45 -27.74
C ASP A 369 -35.41 61.40 -28.74
N LEU A 370 -35.63 61.16 -30.03
CA LEU A 370 -35.09 61.96 -31.13
C LEU A 370 -36.20 62.71 -31.87
N LEU A 371 -35.91 63.93 -32.31
CA LEU A 371 -36.76 64.63 -33.28
C LEU A 371 -36.48 64.12 -34.70
N PRO A 372 -37.42 64.25 -35.65
CA PRO A 372 -37.21 63.82 -37.02
C PRO A 372 -35.98 64.49 -37.64
N GLY A 373 -35.04 63.67 -38.13
CA GLY A 373 -33.78 64.12 -38.73
C GLY A 373 -32.65 64.39 -37.72
N GLN A 374 -32.83 64.06 -36.44
CA GLN A 374 -31.74 63.97 -35.48
C GLN A 374 -31.14 62.57 -35.44
N ASP A 375 -29.84 62.53 -35.13
CA ASP A 375 -29.08 61.31 -34.91
C ASP A 375 -28.52 61.31 -33.49
N THR A 376 -28.27 60.13 -32.92
CA THR A 376 -27.54 59.94 -31.67
C THR A 376 -26.44 58.90 -31.83
N ILE A 377 -25.48 58.88 -30.90
CA ILE A 377 -24.43 57.88 -30.84
C ILE A 377 -24.69 57.02 -29.61
N LEU A 378 -24.84 55.72 -29.82
CA LEU A 378 -24.79 54.75 -28.73
C LEU A 378 -23.34 54.34 -28.54
N ASN A 379 -22.83 54.45 -27.32
CA ASN A 379 -21.43 54.18 -27.00
C ASN A 379 -21.34 53.14 -25.89
N ALA A 380 -20.85 51.95 -26.24
CA ALA A 380 -20.63 50.84 -25.34
C ALA A 380 -19.15 50.72 -24.90
N ALA A 381 -18.32 51.73 -25.17
CA ALA A 381 -16.87 51.61 -25.05
C ALA A 381 -16.41 51.14 -23.66
N GLY A 382 -15.60 50.08 -23.66
CA GLY A 382 -14.86 49.58 -22.50
C GLY A 382 -13.47 49.09 -22.91
N ALA A 383 -12.59 48.89 -21.92
CA ALA A 383 -11.25 48.37 -22.15
C ALA A 383 -11.30 46.89 -22.54
N ASP A 384 -10.57 46.51 -23.60
CA ASP A 384 -10.40 45.11 -24.05
C ASP A 384 -11.72 44.35 -24.31
N LEU A 385 -12.76 45.06 -24.76
CA LEU A 385 -14.03 44.48 -25.16
C LEU A 385 -14.15 44.32 -26.67
N SER A 386 -14.81 43.25 -27.08
CA SER A 386 -15.39 43.08 -28.42
C SER A 386 -16.90 43.34 -28.37
N TYR A 387 -17.48 43.78 -29.49
CA TYR A 387 -18.86 44.28 -29.55
C TYR A 387 -19.66 43.53 -30.62
N LEU A 388 -20.92 43.25 -30.33
CA LEU A 388 -21.90 42.77 -31.30
C LEU A 388 -23.24 43.47 -31.05
N TRP A 389 -23.60 44.39 -31.94
CA TRP A 389 -24.87 45.10 -31.89
C TRP A 389 -25.99 44.31 -32.58
N SER A 390 -27.24 44.57 -32.19
CA SER A 390 -28.43 44.02 -32.87
C SER A 390 -28.53 44.43 -34.35
N THR A 391 -27.82 45.48 -34.75
CA THR A 391 -27.64 45.93 -36.14
C THR A 391 -26.64 45.09 -36.94
N GLY A 392 -25.84 44.25 -36.27
CA GLY A 392 -24.73 43.49 -36.86
C GLY A 392 -23.39 44.23 -36.85
N GLU A 393 -23.33 45.45 -36.33
CA GLU A 393 -22.10 46.22 -36.19
C GLU A 393 -21.22 45.69 -35.04
N VAL A 394 -19.91 45.94 -35.12
CA VAL A 394 -18.90 45.41 -34.18
C VAL A 394 -17.97 46.49 -33.61
N THR A 395 -18.35 47.76 -33.74
CA THR A 395 -17.60 48.91 -33.21
C THR A 395 -18.05 49.28 -31.81
N ALA A 396 -17.18 49.94 -31.04
CA ALA A 396 -17.50 50.40 -29.68
C ALA A 396 -18.64 51.43 -29.64
N ALA A 397 -18.85 52.15 -30.73
CA ALA A 397 -19.95 53.08 -30.89
C ALA A 397 -20.60 52.95 -32.27
N ILE A 398 -21.91 53.20 -32.33
CA ILE A 398 -22.72 53.18 -33.55
C ILE A 398 -23.58 54.44 -33.65
N LEU A 399 -23.84 54.88 -34.89
CA LEU A 399 -24.69 56.04 -35.17
C LEU A 399 -26.12 55.58 -35.41
N ILE A 400 -27.07 56.13 -34.65
CA ILE A 400 -28.48 55.78 -34.73
C ILE A 400 -29.31 56.97 -35.23
N ASN A 401 -30.11 56.71 -36.26
CA ASN A 401 -30.98 57.70 -36.91
C ASN A 401 -32.42 57.18 -37.14
N ALA A 402 -32.74 56.02 -36.57
CA ALA A 402 -34.04 55.38 -36.70
C ALA A 402 -34.59 54.99 -35.33
N ALA A 403 -35.92 54.96 -35.21
CA ALA A 403 -36.57 54.41 -34.02
C ALA A 403 -36.38 52.89 -33.98
N GLY A 404 -36.14 52.34 -32.79
CA GLY A 404 -35.93 50.92 -32.61
C GLY A 404 -35.37 50.56 -31.24
N THR A 405 -35.28 49.26 -30.97
CA THR A 405 -34.60 48.73 -29.79
C THR A 405 -33.22 48.25 -30.20
N TYR A 406 -32.20 48.83 -29.58
CA TYR A 406 -30.80 48.52 -29.85
C TYR A 406 -30.23 47.76 -28.67
N ILE A 407 -29.62 46.61 -28.95
CA ILE A 407 -28.99 45.75 -27.94
C ILE A 407 -27.52 45.61 -28.32
N VAL A 408 -26.63 45.75 -27.35
CA VAL A 408 -25.22 45.40 -27.54
C VAL A 408 -24.85 44.25 -26.61
N THR A 409 -24.16 43.26 -27.17
CA THR A 409 -23.43 42.27 -26.39
C THR A 409 -21.96 42.65 -26.42
N VAL A 410 -21.35 42.83 -25.25
CA VAL A 410 -19.90 43.02 -25.12
C VAL A 410 -19.26 41.77 -24.55
N THR A 411 -18.07 41.42 -25.03
CA THR A 411 -17.29 40.27 -24.55
C THR A 411 -15.87 40.69 -24.22
N ASN A 412 -15.39 40.40 -23.01
CA ASN A 412 -14.00 40.68 -22.63
C ASN A 412 -13.02 39.63 -23.19
N SER A 413 -11.72 39.83 -22.97
CA SER A 413 -10.65 38.92 -23.41
C SER A 413 -10.73 37.52 -22.81
N ALA A 414 -11.40 37.35 -21.66
CA ALA A 414 -11.63 36.06 -21.02
C ALA A 414 -12.87 35.32 -21.57
N GLY A 415 -13.64 35.96 -22.46
CA GLY A 415 -14.86 35.39 -23.05
C GLY A 415 -16.14 35.67 -22.26
N CYS A 416 -16.09 36.45 -21.18
CA CYS A 416 -17.26 36.81 -20.39
C CYS A 416 -18.08 37.91 -21.06
N THR A 417 -19.40 37.76 -21.03
CA THR A 417 -20.33 38.63 -21.75
C THR A 417 -21.22 39.46 -20.84
N ALA A 418 -21.54 40.67 -21.29
CA ALA A 418 -22.62 41.49 -20.73
C ALA A 418 -23.49 42.02 -21.87
N THR A 419 -24.76 42.27 -21.59
CA THR A 419 -25.71 42.80 -22.57
C THR A 419 -26.47 43.99 -21.99
N ASP A 420 -26.68 45.01 -22.81
CA ASP A 420 -27.52 46.13 -22.44
C ASP A 420 -28.39 46.59 -23.62
N THR A 421 -29.52 47.22 -23.29
CA THR A 421 -30.57 47.59 -24.24
C THR A 421 -30.98 49.04 -24.07
N VAL A 422 -31.12 49.75 -25.18
CA VAL A 422 -31.67 51.10 -25.22
C VAL A 422 -32.75 51.20 -26.29
N VAL A 423 -33.85 51.88 -25.98
CA VAL A 423 -34.93 52.17 -26.92
C VAL A 423 -34.76 53.58 -27.46
N VAL A 424 -34.77 53.72 -28.78
CA VAL A 424 -34.78 55.01 -29.47
C VAL A 424 -36.16 55.25 -30.05
N THR A 425 -36.79 56.37 -29.70
CA THR A 425 -38.08 56.79 -30.27
C THR A 425 -37.94 58.04 -31.12
N ILE A 426 -38.75 58.18 -32.18
CA ILE A 426 -38.80 59.40 -32.99
C ILE A 426 -40.11 60.15 -32.69
N ILE A 427 -39.99 61.32 -32.06
CA ILE A 427 -41.13 62.16 -31.69
C ILE A 427 -41.58 62.98 -32.91
N THR A 428 -42.59 62.50 -33.64
CA THR A 428 -43.09 63.14 -34.89
C THR A 428 -44.11 64.26 -34.69
N SER A 429 -44.51 64.57 -33.45
CA SER A 429 -45.35 65.73 -33.14
C SER A 429 -45.06 66.24 -31.71
N VAL A 430 -45.02 67.57 -31.53
CA VAL A 430 -44.74 68.26 -30.24
C VAL A 430 -45.93 68.16 -29.27
N ALA A 431 -46.61 67.02 -29.24
CA ALA A 431 -47.77 66.77 -28.39
C ALA A 431 -47.61 65.45 -27.64
N ASP A 432 -46.41 65.14 -27.14
CA ASP A 432 -46.27 64.18 -26.04
C ASP A 432 -44.90 64.26 -25.33
N MET A 433 -44.40 65.47 -25.07
CA MET A 433 -43.58 65.63 -23.86
C MET A 433 -44.56 65.94 -22.72
N GLY A 434 -44.74 64.98 -21.81
CA GLY A 434 -45.76 65.00 -20.76
C GLY A 434 -46.05 66.39 -20.18
N GLU A 435 -47.29 66.85 -20.32
CA GLU A 435 -47.69 68.17 -19.85
C GLU A 435 -47.56 68.24 -18.31
N THR A 436 -46.58 69.00 -17.80
CA THR A 436 -46.48 69.35 -16.37
C THR A 436 -47.35 70.56 -16.00
N TYR A 437 -48.22 71.02 -16.90
CA TYR A 437 -49.08 72.18 -16.70
C TYR A 437 -50.55 71.90 -17.06
N THR A 438 -51.47 72.57 -16.38
CA THR A 438 -52.92 72.48 -16.59
C THR A 438 -53.48 73.85 -16.97
N ILE A 439 -54.29 73.93 -18.03
CA ILE A 439 -54.98 75.16 -18.43
C ILE A 439 -56.49 74.93 -18.43
N LYS A 440 -57.24 75.81 -17.76
CA LYS A 440 -58.70 75.80 -17.71
C LYS A 440 -59.27 77.16 -18.10
N ALA A 441 -60.35 77.15 -18.89
CA ALA A 441 -61.10 78.34 -19.24
C ALA A 441 -62.54 78.19 -18.73
N SER A 442 -63.03 79.18 -17.97
CA SER A 442 -64.33 79.11 -17.31
C SER A 442 -64.94 80.50 -17.08
N PRO A 443 -66.27 80.66 -17.11
CA PRO A 443 -67.26 79.64 -17.48
C PRO A 443 -67.25 79.38 -19.00
N ASN A 444 -67.68 78.19 -19.40
CA ASN A 444 -67.95 77.85 -20.81
C ASN A 444 -69.27 77.05 -20.85
N PRO A 445 -70.38 77.60 -21.37
CA PRO A 445 -70.49 78.87 -22.09
C PRO A 445 -70.21 80.12 -21.24
N ALA A 446 -69.64 81.15 -21.86
CA ALA A 446 -69.28 82.44 -21.26
C ALA A 446 -70.28 83.54 -21.67
N HIS A 447 -70.65 84.41 -20.72
CA HIS A 447 -71.45 85.61 -20.99
C HIS A 447 -70.54 86.84 -21.12
N ASP A 448 -70.29 87.60 -20.05
CA ASP A 448 -69.62 88.90 -20.15
C ASP A 448 -68.10 88.82 -19.99
N PHE A 449 -67.58 87.69 -19.51
CA PHE A 449 -66.17 87.45 -19.28
C PHE A 449 -65.82 85.97 -19.36
N ILE A 450 -64.53 85.67 -19.50
CA ILE A 450 -63.95 84.35 -19.32
C ILE A 450 -62.68 84.44 -18.49
N ASP A 451 -62.55 83.54 -17.53
CA ASP A 451 -61.38 83.37 -16.67
C ASP A 451 -60.50 82.26 -17.22
N ILE A 452 -59.21 82.52 -17.30
CA ILE A 452 -58.21 81.59 -17.81
C ILE A 452 -57.22 81.31 -16.69
N LEU A 453 -57.20 80.07 -16.22
CA LEU A 453 -56.29 79.60 -15.18
C LEU A 453 -55.21 78.73 -15.83
N CYS A 454 -53.95 79.05 -15.57
CA CYS A 454 -52.80 78.25 -15.95
C CYS A 454 -52.03 77.85 -14.68
N ILE A 455 -51.82 76.54 -14.48
CA ILE A 455 -51.06 75.97 -13.37
C ILE A 455 -49.87 75.21 -13.97
N GLY A 456 -48.66 75.38 -13.46
CA GLY A 456 -47.41 74.79 -13.96
C GLY A 456 -46.67 75.61 -15.02
N ALA A 457 -47.17 76.80 -15.40
CA ALA A 457 -46.50 77.70 -16.35
C ALA A 457 -46.96 79.18 -16.19
N SER A 458 -46.20 80.12 -16.76
CA SER A 458 -46.58 81.54 -16.83
C SER A 458 -47.09 81.90 -18.23
N MET A 459 -48.19 82.65 -18.30
CA MET A 459 -48.77 83.15 -19.56
C MET A 459 -48.06 84.44 -19.99
N SER A 460 -47.87 84.61 -21.31
CA SER A 460 -47.26 85.80 -21.93
C SER A 460 -48.23 86.56 -22.86
N ALA A 461 -49.20 85.85 -23.44
CA ALA A 461 -50.25 86.44 -24.24
C ALA A 461 -51.50 85.54 -24.29
N VAL A 462 -52.66 86.17 -24.36
CA VAL A 462 -53.94 85.50 -24.59
C VAL A 462 -54.65 86.18 -25.77
N GLN A 463 -55.15 85.37 -26.70
CA GLN A 463 -55.90 85.82 -27.86
C GLN A 463 -57.24 85.10 -27.96
N ILE A 464 -58.29 85.83 -28.31
CA ILE A 464 -59.58 85.26 -28.70
C ILE A 464 -59.69 85.30 -30.21
N ILE A 465 -59.96 84.14 -30.79
CA ILE A 465 -59.95 83.90 -32.23
C ILE A 465 -61.33 83.38 -32.62
N ASP A 466 -61.89 83.90 -33.73
CA ASP A 466 -63.15 83.37 -34.27
C ASP A 466 -62.95 82.03 -35.02
N SER A 467 -64.03 81.36 -35.42
CA SER A 467 -63.94 80.06 -36.11
C SER A 467 -63.16 80.10 -37.44
N PRO A 468 -63.11 81.20 -38.21
CA PRO A 468 -62.18 81.37 -39.33
C PRO A 468 -60.69 81.55 -38.98
N GLY A 469 -60.33 81.70 -37.69
CA GLY A 469 -58.95 81.90 -37.28
C GLY A 469 -58.51 83.37 -37.17
N LYS A 470 -59.43 84.34 -37.26
CA LYS A 470 -59.13 85.78 -37.13
C LYS A 470 -59.13 86.18 -35.65
N VAL A 471 -58.05 86.84 -35.22
CA VAL A 471 -57.93 87.40 -33.86
C VAL A 471 -58.94 88.53 -33.68
N ARG A 472 -59.83 88.40 -32.70
CA ARG A 472 -60.84 89.40 -32.34
C ARG A 472 -60.42 90.23 -31.14
N MET A 473 -59.71 89.61 -30.21
CA MET A 473 -59.17 90.27 -29.03
C MET A 473 -57.78 89.71 -28.75
N SER A 474 -56.88 90.54 -28.23
CA SER A 474 -55.53 90.14 -27.86
C SER A 474 -55.09 90.96 -26.67
N GLU A 475 -54.57 90.30 -25.65
CA GLU A 475 -53.95 90.94 -24.50
C GLU A 475 -52.56 90.36 -24.31
N LYS A 476 -51.58 91.24 -24.06
CA LYS A 476 -50.31 90.81 -23.47
C LYS A 476 -50.56 90.66 -21.98
N VAL A 477 -50.26 89.48 -21.45
CA VAL A 477 -50.58 89.10 -20.08
C VAL A 477 -49.30 88.60 -19.44
N LEU A 478 -48.94 89.11 -18.27
CA LEU A 478 -47.92 88.52 -17.41
C LEU A 478 -48.63 87.92 -16.20
N ALA A 479 -49.13 86.70 -16.37
CA ALA A 479 -49.80 85.96 -15.30
C ALA A 479 -48.88 84.82 -14.87
N TYR A 480 -48.56 84.81 -13.58
CA TYR A 480 -47.70 83.81 -12.96
C TYR A 480 -48.47 82.51 -12.73
N ASP A 481 -47.72 81.44 -12.50
CA ASP A 481 -48.25 80.12 -12.19
C ASP A 481 -49.35 80.17 -11.12
N GLY A 482 -50.51 79.57 -11.41
CA GLY A 482 -51.64 79.43 -10.50
C GLY A 482 -52.58 80.63 -10.47
N THR A 483 -52.28 81.70 -11.20
CA THR A 483 -53.14 82.89 -11.25
C THR A 483 -54.19 82.79 -12.37
N SER A 484 -55.39 83.30 -12.11
CA SER A 484 -56.45 83.39 -13.10
C SER A 484 -56.46 84.78 -13.75
N HIS A 485 -56.48 84.81 -15.08
CA HIS A 485 -56.61 86.04 -15.87
C HIS A 485 -58.04 86.16 -16.41
N ARG A 486 -58.72 87.27 -16.11
CA ARG A 486 -60.07 87.55 -16.58
C ARG A 486 -60.05 88.43 -17.82
N MET A 487 -60.67 87.96 -18.89
CA MET A 487 -60.91 88.76 -20.10
C MET A 487 -62.39 89.12 -20.22
N SER A 488 -62.68 90.39 -20.52
CA SER A 488 -64.04 90.81 -20.85
C SER A 488 -64.41 90.39 -22.27
N LEU A 489 -65.64 89.93 -22.47
CA LEU A 489 -66.18 89.48 -23.75
C LEU A 489 -67.34 90.34 -24.26
N THR A 490 -67.62 91.47 -23.61
CA THR A 490 -68.80 92.31 -23.89
C THR A 490 -68.80 92.89 -25.31
N SER A 491 -67.62 93.04 -25.93
CA SER A 491 -67.47 93.49 -27.32
C SER A 491 -67.67 92.38 -28.36
N LEU A 492 -67.86 91.12 -27.95
CA LEU A 492 -68.04 89.98 -28.84
C LEU A 492 -69.51 89.63 -29.00
N SER A 493 -69.93 89.38 -30.23
CA SER A 493 -71.26 88.82 -30.52
C SER A 493 -71.33 87.34 -30.11
N PRO A 494 -72.51 86.81 -29.78
CA PRO A 494 -72.70 85.39 -29.47
C PRO A 494 -72.18 84.48 -30.59
N GLY A 495 -71.48 83.40 -30.23
CA GLY A 495 -70.83 82.50 -31.19
C GLY A 495 -69.76 81.60 -30.58
N ILE A 496 -69.14 80.76 -31.41
CA ILE A 496 -68.03 79.88 -31.01
C ILE A 496 -66.71 80.61 -31.26
N TYR A 497 -65.86 80.61 -30.25
CA TYR A 497 -64.52 81.21 -30.29
C TYR A 497 -63.47 80.25 -29.72
N PHE A 498 -62.21 80.54 -30.00
CA PHE A 498 -61.06 79.79 -29.50
C PHE A 498 -60.13 80.73 -28.74
N ILE A 499 -59.71 80.31 -27.55
CA ILE A 499 -58.69 80.99 -26.76
C ILE A 499 -57.34 80.39 -27.15
N ARG A 500 -56.46 81.19 -27.75
CA ARG A 500 -55.06 80.85 -27.99
C ARG A 500 -54.21 81.46 -26.89
N ILE A 501 -53.52 80.61 -26.14
CA ILE A 501 -52.69 81.00 -24.99
C ILE A 501 -51.23 80.73 -25.35
N THR A 502 -50.39 81.74 -25.23
CA THR A 502 -48.94 81.62 -25.42
C THR A 502 -48.27 81.66 -24.04
N ILE A 503 -47.60 80.59 -23.65
CA ILE A 503 -46.80 80.58 -22.42
C ILE A 503 -45.38 81.07 -22.68
N ALA A 504 -44.71 81.57 -21.64
CA ALA A 504 -43.40 82.22 -21.77
C ALA A 504 -42.31 81.35 -22.44
N ALA A 505 -42.46 80.03 -22.40
CA ALA A 505 -41.57 79.07 -23.06
C ALA A 505 -41.86 78.85 -24.56
N GLY A 506 -42.77 79.63 -25.17
CA GLY A 506 -43.06 79.61 -26.62
C GLY A 506 -44.12 78.60 -27.06
N TYR A 507 -44.66 77.78 -26.15
CA TYR A 507 -45.75 76.85 -26.46
C TYR A 507 -47.10 77.55 -26.61
N VAL A 508 -47.96 76.98 -27.46
CA VAL A 508 -49.30 77.51 -27.77
C VAL A 508 -50.36 76.44 -27.50
N LYS A 509 -51.30 76.72 -26.58
CA LYS A 509 -52.49 75.89 -26.33
C LYS A 509 -53.73 76.59 -26.86
N ILE A 510 -54.67 75.84 -27.43
CA ILE A 510 -55.93 76.37 -27.98
C ILE A 510 -57.12 75.68 -27.30
N ILE A 511 -58.04 76.45 -26.73
CA ILE A 511 -59.23 75.94 -26.03
C ILE A 511 -60.49 76.57 -26.63
N PRO A 512 -61.49 75.78 -27.08
CA PRO A 512 -62.76 76.33 -27.56
C PRO A 512 -63.66 76.79 -26.42
N PHE A 513 -64.43 77.86 -26.64
CA PHE A 513 -65.53 78.27 -25.77
C PHE A 513 -66.70 78.88 -26.56
N ILE A 514 -67.88 78.88 -25.95
CA ILE A 514 -69.10 79.46 -26.52
C ILE A 514 -69.39 80.78 -25.82
N LYS A 515 -69.48 81.89 -26.56
CA LYS A 515 -70.02 83.16 -26.07
C LYS A 515 -71.54 83.17 -26.27
N GLN A 516 -72.30 83.37 -25.20
CA GLN A 516 -73.76 83.53 -25.22
C GLN A 516 -74.18 84.99 -25.19
#